data_AF-A0A5B0GQX1-F1
#
_entry.id   AF-A0A5B0GQX1-F1
#
_cell.length_a   1.000
_cell.length_b   1.000
_cell.length_c   1.000
_cell.angle_alpha   90.00
_cell.angle_beta   90.00
_cell.angle_gamma   90.00
#
_symmetry.space_group_name_H-M   'P 1'
#
loop_
_entity.id
_entity.type
_entity.pdbx_description
1 polymer ?
#
loop_
_entity_poly.entity_id
_entity_poly.type
_entity_poly.pdbx_seq_one_letter_code
_entity_poly.pdbx_strand_id
1 'polypeptide(L)' 'MAFEHRGFRVTADAAADELGVQWVCHAVIARTDGDKGKGTPPAIEMVIPRAKIDPLMALSALEHRARTEIDDWYERGQA' A
#
# COMPACT_ATOMS: atom_id res chain seq x y z
N MET A 1 -7.32 -5.07 -4.23
CA MET A 1 -8.22 -4.35 -3.30
C MET A 1 -7.94 -2.85 -3.38
N ALA A 2 -8.92 -1.99 -3.14
CA ALA A 2 -8.67 -0.54 -3.10
C ALA A 2 -9.47 0.13 -1.99
N PHE A 3 -8.88 1.14 -1.36
CA PHE A 3 -9.51 1.95 -0.31
C PHE A 3 -9.08 3.41 -0.42
N GLU A 4 -9.84 4.30 0.20
CA GLU A 4 -9.50 5.72 0.31
C GLU A 4 -9.12 6.08 1.75
N HIS A 5 -8.10 6.91 1.90
CA HIS A 5 -7.61 7.39 3.20
C HIS A 5 -6.98 8.77 3.04
N ARG A 6 -7.46 9.75 3.83
CA ARG A 6 -6.99 11.15 3.82
C ARG A 6 -6.81 11.75 2.42
N GLY A 7 -7.77 11.61 1.50
CA GLY A 7 -7.65 12.19 0.15
C GLY A 7 -6.69 11.45 -0.80
N PHE A 8 -6.23 10.26 -0.41
CA PHE A 8 -5.50 9.33 -1.26
C PHE A 8 -6.31 8.06 -1.47
N ARG A 9 -6.27 7.54 -2.70
CA ARG A 9 -6.72 6.20 -3.05
C ARG A 9 -5.53 5.27 -3.08
N VAL A 10 -5.59 4.25 -2.24
CA VAL A 10 -4.63 3.15 -2.21
C VAL A 10 -5.20 1.98 -3.00
N THR A 11 -4.44 1.48 -3.96
CA THR A 11 -4.74 0.24 -4.68
C THR A 11 -3.70 -0.79 -4.28
N ALA A 12 -4.13 -1.79 -3.53
CA ALA A 12 -3.30 -2.84 -2.96
C ALA A 12 -3.55 -4.17 -3.67
N ASP A 13 -2.50 -4.80 -4.16
CA ASP A 13 -2.54 -6.09 -4.82
C ASP A 13 -1.55 -7.06 -4.19
N ALA A 14 -1.86 -8.35 -4.25
CA ALA A 14 -1.00 -9.41 -3.74
C ALA A 14 -1.03 -10.58 -4.72
N ALA A 15 0.12 -10.88 -5.30
CA ALA A 15 0.32 -11.97 -6.23
C ALA A 15 1.33 -12.97 -5.67
N ALA A 16 1.28 -14.22 -6.14
CA ALA A 16 2.37 -15.15 -5.88
C ALA A 16 3.59 -14.76 -6.72
N ASP A 17 4.79 -14.95 -6.20
CA ASP A 17 6.02 -14.89 -6.99
C ASP A 17 6.09 -16.03 -8.02
N GLU A 18 7.04 -15.97 -8.95
CA GLU A 18 7.21 -16.98 -10.02
C GLU A 18 7.40 -18.40 -9.48
N LEU A 19 7.97 -18.51 -8.28
CA LEU A 19 8.23 -19.77 -7.60
C LEU A 19 7.05 -20.25 -6.72
N GLY A 20 6.02 -19.43 -6.54
CA GLY A 20 4.85 -19.74 -5.73
C GLY A 20 5.14 -19.91 -4.24
N VAL A 21 6.23 -19.34 -3.73
CA VAL A 21 6.67 -19.44 -2.33
C VAL A 21 6.49 -18.14 -1.55
N GLN A 22 6.36 -17.01 -2.24
CA GLN A 22 6.21 -15.67 -1.64
C GLN A 22 4.95 -14.98 -2.18
N TRP A 23 4.35 -14.17 -1.33
CA TRP A 23 3.39 -13.14 -1.71
C TRP A 23 4.18 -11.87 -2.03
N VAL A 24 4.07 -11.41 -3.25
CA VAL A 24 4.53 -10.09 -3.70
C VAL A 24 3.33 -9.16 -3.58
N CYS A 25 3.38 -8.29 -2.56
CA CYS A 25 2.34 -7.34 -2.24
C CYS A 25 2.78 -5.94 -2.70
N HIS A 26 1.93 -5.24 -3.43
CA HIS A 26 2.20 -3.91 -3.94
C HIS A 26 1.01 -2.99 -3.68
N ALA A 27 1.26 -1.84 -3.06
CA ALA A 27 0.30 -0.76 -2.89
C ALA A 27 0.73 0.49 -3.66
N VAL A 28 -0.12 0.91 -4.59
CA VAL A 28 0.01 2.18 -5.29
C VAL A 28 -0.86 3.22 -4.60
N ILE A 29 -0.25 4.32 -4.19
CA ILE A 29 -0.92 5.44 -3.53
C ILE A 29 -1.11 6.55 -4.56
N ALA A 30 -2.34 6.78 -4.97
CA ALA A 30 -2.72 7.83 -5.91
C ALA A 30 -3.54 8.88 -5.17
N ARG A 31 -3.25 10.16 -5.37
CA ARG A 31 -4.03 11.22 -4.73
C ARG A 31 -5.36 11.45 -5.46
N THR A 32 -6.42 11.63 -4.69
CA THR A 32 -7.78 11.85 -5.21
C THR A 32 -8.37 13.21 -4.82
N ASP A 33 -7.69 14.00 -4.00
CA ASP A 33 -8.11 15.35 -3.59
C ASP A 33 -8.06 16.43 -4.70
N GLY A 34 -7.47 16.12 -5.86
CA GLY A 34 -7.39 17.00 -7.02
C GLY A 34 -6.19 17.98 -7.01
N ASP A 35 -5.38 18.02 -5.96
CA ASP A 35 -4.29 18.99 -5.81
C ASP A 35 -3.02 18.56 -6.54
N LYS A 36 -3.00 18.51 -7.88
CA LYS A 36 -1.87 17.96 -8.66
C LYS A 36 -0.47 18.55 -8.36
N GLY A 37 -0.38 19.68 -7.62
CA GLY A 37 0.87 20.34 -7.26
C GLY A 37 1.65 19.70 -6.12
N LYS A 38 1.00 18.99 -5.18
CA LYS A 38 1.74 18.32 -4.09
C LYS A 38 2.21 16.91 -4.48
N GLY A 39 3.17 16.35 -3.75
CA GLY A 39 3.66 14.99 -4.04
C GLY A 39 2.64 13.91 -3.67
N THR A 40 2.99 12.66 -3.95
CA THR A 40 2.33 11.49 -3.35
C THR A 40 3.37 10.69 -2.57
N PRO A 41 2.98 9.97 -1.51
CA PRO A 41 3.84 8.96 -0.91
C PRO A 41 4.34 7.97 -1.96
N PRO A 42 5.54 7.38 -1.79
CA PRO A 42 6.03 6.35 -2.68
C PRO A 42 5.13 5.12 -2.65
N ALA A 43 5.13 4.36 -3.75
CA ALA A 43 4.50 3.05 -3.76
C ALA A 43 5.18 2.12 -2.75
N ILE A 44 4.39 1.23 -2.15
CA ILE A 44 4.85 0.32 -1.10
C ILE A 44 4.92 -1.08 -1.68
N GLU A 45 6.09 -1.70 -1.58
CA GLU A 45 6.30 -3.09 -1.95
C GLU A 45 6.67 -3.90 -0.71
N MET A 46 6.04 -5.05 -0.54
CA MET A 46 6.30 -5.98 0.55
C MET A 46 6.33 -7.40 0.00
N VAL A 47 7.31 -8.17 0.47
CA VAL A 47 7.43 -9.58 0.11
C VAL A 47 7.27 -10.41 1.37
N ILE A 48 6.30 -11.32 1.37
CA ILE A 48 5.96 -12.12 2.55
C ILE A 48 5.96 -13.61 2.19
N PRO A 49 6.68 -14.47 2.92
CA PRO A 49 6.62 -15.92 2.69
C PRO A 49 5.19 -16.46 2.83
N ARG A 50 4.69 -17.18 1.83
CA ARG A 50 3.34 -17.76 1.83
C ARG A 50 3.14 -18.79 2.93
N ALA A 51 4.23 -19.44 3.36
CA ALA A 51 4.20 -20.40 4.47
C ALA A 51 3.81 -19.75 5.81
N LYS A 52 3.90 -18.42 5.94
CA LYS A 52 3.64 -17.69 7.19
C LYS A 52 2.28 -17.00 7.24
N ILE A 53 1.66 -16.71 6.08
CA ILE A 53 0.48 -15.86 6.01
C ILE A 53 -0.37 -16.20 4.77
N ASP A 54 -1.69 -16.15 4.92
CA ASP A 54 -2.62 -16.25 3.80
C ASP A 54 -2.70 -14.90 3.03
N PRO A 55 -3.25 -14.89 1.79
CA PRO A 55 -3.24 -13.69 0.96
C PRO A 55 -4.11 -12.55 1.51
N LEU A 56 -5.19 -12.85 2.23
CA LEU A 56 -6.05 -11.81 2.81
C LEU A 56 -5.34 -11.13 3.97
N MET A 57 -4.64 -11.89 4.81
CA MET A 57 -3.79 -11.35 5.86
C MET A 57 -2.60 -10.55 5.27
N ALA A 58 -2.01 -11.00 4.15
CA ALA A 58 -0.94 -10.25 3.46
C ALA A 58 -1.45 -8.90 2.92
N LEU A 59 -2.65 -8.87 2.33
CA LEU A 59 -3.31 -7.63 1.91
C LEU A 59 -3.60 -6.73 3.11
N SER A 60 -4.16 -7.26 4.20
CA SER A 60 -4.45 -6.48 5.40
C SER A 60 -3.20 -5.83 6.01
N ALA A 61 -2.08 -6.54 6.04
CA ALA A 61 -0.79 -5.99 6.47
C ALA A 61 -0.32 -4.85 5.56
N LEU A 62 -0.46 -5.01 4.24
CA LEU A 62 -0.13 -3.98 3.26
C LEU A 62 -1.03 -2.73 3.42
N GLU A 63 -2.32 -2.91 3.68
CA GLU A 63 -3.25 -1.79 3.94
C GLU A 63 -2.87 -1.00 5.18
N HIS A 64 -2.57 -1.70 6.27
CA HIS A 64 -2.13 -1.06 7.51
C HIS A 64 -0.85 -0.25 7.27
N ARG A 65 0.12 -0.83 6.54
CA ARG A 65 1.35 -0.14 6.17
C ARG A 65 1.08 1.10 5.32
N ALA A 66 0.19 0.99 4.33
CA ALA A 66 -0.17 2.12 3.46
C ALA A 66 -0.84 3.26 4.23
N ARG A 67 -1.69 2.95 5.21
CA ARG A 67 -2.27 3.97 6.10
C ARG A 67 -1.21 4.67 6.91
N THR A 68 -0.29 3.92 7.53
CA THR A 68 0.82 4.49 8.30
C THR A 68 1.70 5.38 7.43
N GLU A 69 2.06 4.97 6.22
CA GLU A 69 2.89 5.81 5.33
C GLU A 69 2.17 7.10 4.92
N ILE A 70 0.85 7.04 4.65
CA ILE A 70 0.06 8.24 4.37
C ILE A 70 0.02 9.14 5.61
N ASP A 71 -0.24 8.58 6.79
CA ASP A 71 -0.33 9.33 8.03
C ASP A 71 1.02 10.01 8.37
N ASP A 72 2.13 9.27 8.30
CA ASP A 72 3.50 9.78 8.47
C ASP A 72 3.82 10.90 7.48
N TRP A 73 3.41 10.74 6.21
CA TRP A 73 3.65 11.74 5.17
C TRP A 73 2.87 13.04 5.43
N TYR A 74 1.63 12.92 5.91
CA TYR A 74 0.85 14.05 6.41
C TYR A 74 1.51 14.73 7.61
N GLU A 75 1.97 13.96 8.59
CA GLU A 75 2.62 14.50 9.80
C GLU A 75 3.95 15.21 9.47
N ARG A 76 4.67 14.78 8.44
CA ARG A 76 5.86 15.45 7.92
C ARG A 76 5.56 16.76 7.18
N GLY A 77 4.30 17.15 7.04
CA GLY A 77 3.88 18.38 6.38
C GLY A 77 4.09 18.38 4.86
N GLN A 78 4.17 17.19 4.26
CA GLN A 78 4.39 17.04 2.81
C GLN A 78 3.07 17.08 2.01
N ALA A 79 1.94 17.15 2.73
CA ALA A 79 0.57 17.06 2.23
C ALA A 79 -0.17 18.36 1.97
#